data_AF-A0A2N2V264-F1
#
_entry.id   AF-A0A2N2V264-F1
#
_cell.length_a   1.000
_cell.length_b   1.000
_cell.length_c   1.000
_cell.angle_alpha   90.00
_cell.angle_beta   90.00
_cell.angle_gamma   90.00
#
_symmetry.space_group_name_H-M   'P 1'
#
loop_
_entity.id
_entity.type
_entity.pdbx_description
1 polymer ?
#
loop_
_entity_poly.entity_id
_entity_poly.type
_entity_poly.pdbx_seq_one_letter_code
_entity_poly.pdbx_strand_id
1 'polypeptide(L)'
;MIFKRMLLPGLLATLAIHAHAQVAPSESCAQIRERIQAQSGLLPKPDTELLKAIGDRSDCRFTTPEVWRAAFGDRPTLSDEPAPHRRRQHDEDDDD
;
A
#
# COMPACT_ATOMS: atom_id res chain seq x y z
N MET A 1 -43.98 -64.91 2.80
CA MET A 1 -42.54 -64.95 3.14
C MET A 1 -41.80 -64.12 2.09
N ILE A 2 -40.91 -63.16 2.32
CA ILE A 2 -40.29 -62.54 3.49
C ILE A 2 -39.83 -61.15 3.02
N PHE A 3 -40.08 -60.12 3.83
CA PHE A 3 -39.52 -58.78 3.71
C PHE A 3 -37.99 -58.83 3.66
N LYS A 4 -37.35 -58.08 2.75
CA LYS A 4 -35.97 -57.63 3.01
C LYS A 4 -35.72 -56.21 2.51
N ARG A 5 -36.11 -55.29 3.38
CA ARG A 5 -35.50 -53.96 3.53
C ARG A 5 -33.99 -54.14 3.59
N MET A 6 -33.25 -53.49 2.70
CA MET A 6 -31.85 -53.17 2.95
C MET A 6 -31.65 -51.70 2.56
N LEU A 7 -32.10 -50.85 3.49
CA LEU A 7 -31.63 -49.47 3.60
C LEU A 7 -30.12 -49.53 3.79
N LEU A 8 -29.36 -49.01 2.82
CA LEU A 8 -27.98 -48.61 3.01
C LEU A 8 -27.98 -47.15 3.47
N PRO A 9 -27.77 -46.85 4.77
CA PRO A 9 -27.37 -45.52 5.17
C PRO A 9 -25.84 -45.41 5.01
N GLY A 10 -25.39 -44.23 4.65
CA GLY A 10 -24.01 -43.84 4.95
C GLY A 10 -23.10 -43.81 3.74
N LEU A 11 -23.16 -42.69 3.02
CA LEU A 11 -21.92 -41.98 2.75
C LEU A 11 -22.22 -40.48 2.84
N LEU A 12 -22.29 -39.99 4.07
CA LEU A 12 -22.09 -38.56 4.36
C LEU A 12 -20.64 -38.28 3.99
N ALA A 13 -20.42 -37.91 2.73
CA ALA A 13 -19.19 -37.27 2.31
C ALA A 13 -19.12 -35.94 3.05
N THR A 14 -18.40 -35.92 4.16
CA THR A 14 -17.98 -34.68 4.81
C THR A 14 -17.08 -33.96 3.82
N LEU A 15 -17.66 -33.06 3.02
CA LEU A 15 -16.90 -31.99 2.39
C LEU A 15 -16.33 -31.17 3.54
N ALA A 16 -15.13 -31.53 3.98
CA ALA A 16 -14.27 -30.65 4.72
C ALA A 16 -13.92 -29.51 3.77
N ILE A 17 -14.76 -28.47 3.77
CA ILE A 17 -14.46 -27.18 3.19
C ILE A 17 -13.25 -26.69 3.99
N HIS A 18 -12.06 -26.99 3.48
CA HIS A 18 -10.85 -26.34 3.94
C HIS A 18 -10.98 -24.88 3.53
N ALA A 19 -11.60 -24.09 4.41
CA ALA A 19 -11.40 -22.66 4.45
C ALA A 19 -9.95 -22.42 4.90
N HIS A 20 -8.99 -22.80 4.06
CA HIS A 20 -7.70 -22.15 4.07
C HIS A 20 -8.03 -20.70 3.74
N ALA A 21 -8.01 -19.85 4.77
CA ALA A 21 -7.74 -18.44 4.56
C ALA A 21 -6.43 -18.41 3.77
N GLN A 22 -6.56 -18.32 2.44
CA GLN A 22 -5.45 -18.06 1.55
C GLN A 22 -4.96 -16.69 1.99
N VAL A 23 -3.95 -16.66 2.87
CA VAL A 23 -3.20 -15.44 3.14
C VAL A 23 -2.71 -15.05 1.76
N ALA A 24 -3.33 -14.00 1.19
CA ALA A 24 -2.96 -13.54 -0.13
C ALA A 24 -1.44 -13.37 -0.13
N PRO A 25 -0.73 -13.93 -1.12
CA PRO A 25 0.73 -13.89 -1.12
C PRO A 25 1.15 -12.44 -0.94
N SER A 26 1.91 -12.17 0.13
CA SER A 26 2.33 -10.82 0.48
C SER A 26 3.07 -10.23 -0.72
N GLU A 27 2.62 -9.07 -1.19
CA GLU A 27 3.16 -8.41 -2.39
C GLU A 27 4.68 -8.21 -2.26
N SER A 28 5.43 -8.55 -3.30
CA SER A 28 6.90 -8.43 -3.33
C SER A 28 7.35 -6.96 -3.36
N CYS A 29 8.60 -6.68 -2.92
CA CYS A 29 9.17 -5.32 -3.03
C CYS A 29 9.10 -4.78 -4.47
N ALA A 30 9.28 -5.65 -5.47
CA ALA A 30 9.27 -5.27 -6.88
C ALA A 30 7.85 -4.86 -7.33
N GLN A 31 6.84 -5.66 -6.98
CA GLN A 31 5.43 -5.36 -7.27
C GLN A 31 4.97 -4.06 -6.60
N ILE A 32 5.37 -3.82 -5.34
CA ILE A 32 5.09 -2.56 -4.66
C ILE A 32 5.74 -1.38 -5.40
N ARG A 33 7.00 -1.50 -5.84
CA ARG A 33 7.65 -0.44 -6.64
C ARG A 33 6.95 -0.21 -7.96
N GLU A 34 6.52 -1.25 -8.66
CA GLU A 34 5.76 -1.12 -9.91
C GLU A 34 4.46 -0.34 -9.68
N ARG A 35 3.73 -0.62 -8.60
CA ARG A 35 2.54 0.16 -8.21
C ARG A 35 2.86 1.62 -7.90
N ILE A 36 3.95 1.89 -7.17
CA ILE A 36 4.41 3.26 -6.89
C ILE A 36 4.75 3.99 -8.19
N GLN A 37 5.42 3.33 -9.15
CA GLN A 37 5.79 3.93 -10.42
C GLN A 37 4.61 4.12 -11.37
N ALA A 38 3.59 3.26 -11.26
CA ALA A 38 2.35 3.38 -12.04
C ALA A 38 1.43 4.50 -11.56
N GLN A 39 1.63 5.01 -10.34
CA GLN A 39 0.93 6.22 -9.90
C GLN A 39 1.37 7.41 -10.75
N SER A 40 0.38 8.16 -11.21
CA SER A 40 0.54 9.37 -12.02
C SER A 40 -0.44 10.43 -11.56
N GLY A 41 -0.01 11.69 -11.65
CA GLY A 41 -0.80 12.83 -11.20
C GLY A 41 -0.90 12.92 -9.68
N LEU A 42 -1.56 13.97 -9.21
CA LEU A 42 -1.78 14.23 -7.80
C LEU A 42 -2.93 13.39 -7.27
N LEU A 43 -2.68 12.69 -6.16
CA LEU A 43 -3.75 12.00 -5.46
C LEU A 43 -4.54 13.00 -4.59
N PRO A 44 -5.88 13.02 -4.67
CA PRO A 44 -6.70 13.90 -3.83
C PRO A 44 -6.69 13.48 -2.35
N LYS A 45 -6.31 12.23 -2.07
CA LYS A 45 -6.18 11.66 -0.73
C LYS A 45 -5.04 10.63 -0.71
N PRO A 46 -4.42 10.38 0.45
CA PRO A 46 -3.38 9.37 0.55
C PRO A 46 -3.83 7.96 0.16
N ASP A 47 -3.01 7.23 -0.61
CA ASP A 47 -3.21 5.79 -0.85
C ASP A 47 -2.75 4.99 0.37
N THR A 48 -3.65 4.84 1.34
CA THR A 48 -3.38 4.13 2.59
C THR A 48 -3.10 2.64 2.39
N GLU A 49 -3.63 2.04 1.32
CA GLU A 49 -3.39 0.61 1.02
C GLU A 49 -1.97 0.40 0.51
N LEU A 50 -1.49 1.28 -0.36
CA LEU A 50 -0.10 1.23 -0.81
C LEU A 50 0.88 1.58 0.31
N LEU A 51 0.54 2.55 1.17
CA LEU A 51 1.34 2.87 2.37
C LEU A 51 1.39 1.71 3.36
N LYS A 52 0.28 0.99 3.53
CA LYS A 52 0.25 -0.24 4.34
C LYS A 52 1.15 -1.31 3.75
N ALA A 53 1.08 -1.55 2.43
CA ALA A 53 1.95 -2.52 1.77
C ALA A 53 3.45 -2.18 1.93
N ILE A 54 3.81 -0.90 1.86
CA ILE A 54 5.17 -0.42 2.16
C ILE A 54 5.55 -0.71 3.62
N GLY A 55 4.67 -0.41 4.57
CA GLY A 55 4.91 -0.62 6.01
C GLY A 55 5.03 -2.08 6.41
N ASP A 56 4.23 -2.97 5.79
CA ASP A 56 4.26 -4.41 6.01
C ASP A 56 5.57 -5.05 5.47
N ARG A 57 6.32 -4.31 4.64
CA ARG A 57 7.56 -4.74 3.98
C ARG A 57 8.78 -3.95 4.46
N SER A 58 9.02 -3.99 5.77
CA SER A 58 10.19 -3.38 6.41
C SER A 58 11.54 -3.95 5.95
N ASP A 59 11.54 -5.13 5.31
CA ASP A 59 12.69 -5.72 4.62
C ASP A 59 13.09 -4.95 3.35
N CYS A 60 12.14 -4.25 2.73
CA CYS A 60 12.38 -3.46 1.53
C CYS A 60 12.94 -2.08 1.87
N ARG A 61 14.03 -1.69 1.21
CA ARG A 61 14.60 -0.34 1.30
C ARG A 61 13.85 0.64 0.39
N PHE A 62 12.61 0.97 0.73
CA PHE A 62 11.89 2.05 0.05
C PHE A 62 12.47 3.41 0.43
N THR A 63 12.68 4.26 -0.57
CA THR A 63 13.23 5.60 -0.44
C THR A 63 12.13 6.59 -0.07
N THR A 64 12.50 7.71 0.57
CA THR A 64 11.53 8.77 0.90
C THR A 64 10.72 9.25 -0.32
N PRO A 65 11.30 9.42 -1.53
CA PRO A 65 10.52 9.75 -2.73
C PRO A 65 9.50 8.67 -3.11
N GLU A 66 9.83 7.38 -2.98
CA GLU A 66 8.89 6.28 -3.26
C GLU A 66 7.71 6.29 -2.28
N VAL A 67 7.99 6.47 -0.98
CA VAL A 67 6.93 6.57 0.05
C VAL A 67 6.08 7.83 -0.15
N TRP A 68 6.70 8.95 -0.50
CA TRP A 68 5.99 10.19 -0.77
C TRP A 68 5.09 10.07 -2.00
N ARG A 69 5.60 9.47 -3.09
CA ARG A 69 4.80 9.20 -4.27
C ARG A 69 3.64 8.28 -3.92
N ALA A 70 3.90 7.17 -3.23
CA ALA A 70 2.85 6.25 -2.78
C ALA A 70 1.71 6.97 -2.05
N ALA A 71 2.05 7.93 -1.17
CA ALA A 71 1.06 8.73 -0.47
C ALA A 71 0.34 9.72 -1.39
N PHE A 72 1.06 10.55 -2.14
CA PHE A 72 0.49 11.78 -2.72
C PHE A 72 0.46 11.81 -4.26
N GLY A 73 0.94 10.75 -4.91
CA GLY A 73 1.16 10.69 -6.34
C GLY A 73 2.36 11.54 -6.77
N ASP A 74 2.23 12.22 -7.90
CA ASP A 74 3.28 13.12 -8.38
C ASP A 74 3.39 14.39 -7.55
N ARG A 75 4.63 14.89 -7.40
CA ARG A 75 4.83 16.20 -6.77
C ARG A 75 4.17 17.24 -7.67
N PRO A 76 3.36 18.17 -7.13
CA PRO A 76 2.92 19.29 -7.93
C PRO A 76 4.18 19.97 -8.44
N THR A 77 4.34 20.06 -9.76
CA THR A 77 5.28 21.03 -10.32
C THR A 77 4.77 22.35 -9.80
N LEU A 78 5.49 22.96 -8.85
CA LEU A 78 5.24 24.35 -8.52
C LEU A 78 5.33 25.07 -9.85
N SER A 79 4.21 25.56 -10.38
CA SER A 79 4.22 26.51 -11.49
C SER A 79 5.28 27.54 -11.17
N ASP A 80 6.01 28.01 -12.18
CA ASP A 80 7.14 28.95 -12.13
C ASP A 80 6.82 30.28 -11.40
N GLU A 81 6.43 30.22 -10.14
CA GLU A 81 6.24 31.35 -9.27
C GLU A 81 7.56 31.52 -8.52
N PRO A 82 8.31 32.62 -8.79
CA PRO A 82 9.59 32.83 -8.14
C PRO A 82 9.35 32.88 -6.63
N ALA A 83 10.02 31.98 -5.90
CA ALA A 83 9.95 31.93 -4.45
C ALA A 83 10.17 33.35 -3.89
N PRO A 84 9.28 33.88 -3.02
CA PRO A 84 9.49 35.18 -2.43
C PRO A 84 10.81 35.13 -1.66
N HIS A 85 11.76 35.93 -2.13
CA HIS A 85 13.08 36.09 -1.54
C HIS A 85 12.93 36.28 -0.03
N ARG A 86 13.22 35.23 0.76
CA ARG A 86 13.44 35.36 2.20
C ARG A 86 14.65 36.27 2.35
N ARG A 87 14.40 37.56 2.57
CA ARG A 87 15.40 38.51 3.05
C ARG A 87 16.00 37.94 4.34
N ARG A 88 17.17 37.31 4.21
CA ARG A 88 18.16 37.18 5.27
C ARG A 88 19.15 38.32 5.07
N GLN A 89 18.99 39.41 5.80
CA GLN A 89 20.06 40.32 6.22
C GLN A 89 19.61 40.77 7.61
N HIS A 90 19.92 39.96 8.63
CA HIS A 90 21.08 40.10 9.51
C HIS A 90 21.07 41.47 10.19
N ASP A 91 20.84 41.40 11.49
CA ASP A 91 20.85 42.49 12.45
C ASP A 91 22.16 43.28 12.35
N GLU A 92 22.06 44.56 12.04
CA GLU A 92 23.09 45.56 12.30
C GLU A 92 22.72 46.23 13.63
N ASP A 93 23.05 45.57 14.73
CA ASP A 93 23.23 46.25 16.02
C ASP A 93 24.63 46.87 15.99
N ASP A 94 24.72 48.14 15.58
CA ASP A 94 25.92 48.95 15.73
C ASP A 94 26.06 49.36 17.21
N ASP A 95 27.15 48.91 17.84
CA ASP A 95 27.70 49.44 19.09
C ASP A 95 28.33 50.84 18.83
N ASP A 96 27.78 51.90 19.43
CA ASP A 96 28.53 53.08 19.93
C ASP A 96 27.70 53.91 20.94
#